data_AF-D8IE08-F1
#
_entry.id   AF-D8IE08-F1
#
_cell.length_a   1.000
_cell.length_b   1.000
_cell.length_c   1.000
_cell.angle_alpha   90.00
_cell.angle_beta   90.00
_cell.angle_gamma   90.00
#
_symmetry.space_group_name_H-M   'P 1'
#
loop_
_entity.id
_entity.type
_entity.pdbx_description
1 polymer ?
#
loop_
_entity_poly.entity_id
_entity_poly.type
_entity_poly.pdbx_seq_one_letter_code
_entity_poly.pdbx_strand_id
1 'polypeptide(L)'
;MLVFFIFSIFSISLFSQLTQWEVNINGDLMFIINADIENDSALGVGLDTSIVDDYLSVYNKDNIAVVLFYSDKIKIKNDYTLRIKKKSNNYITYSVASEDIIKTDDSVYIGIGIDTENGVRANNLIRILLNSVSVELYDDDGLLGYYELDGLQEVLKENLGDTEWYNKEIEN
;
A
#
# COMPACT_ATOMS: atom_id res chain seq x y z
N MET A 1 -4.61 23.50 -5.75
CA MET A 1 -4.71 23.17 -7.20
C MET A 1 -4.75 21.66 -7.25
N LEU A 2 -5.94 21.07 -7.39
CA LEU A 2 -6.12 19.62 -7.43
C LEU A 2 -5.79 19.13 -8.84
N VAL A 3 -4.78 18.27 -8.99
CA VAL A 3 -4.41 17.68 -10.28
C VAL A 3 -5.14 16.35 -10.41
N PHE A 4 -6.05 16.28 -11.39
CA PHE A 4 -6.71 15.06 -11.83
C PHE A 4 -5.69 14.19 -12.60
N PHE A 5 -5.51 12.92 -12.19
CA PHE A 5 -4.82 11.93 -13.00
C PHE A 5 -5.85 11.19 -13.86
N ILE A 6 -5.78 11.40 -15.18
CA ILE A 6 -6.55 10.65 -16.18
C ILE A 6 -5.66 9.51 -16.65
N PHE A 7 -6.01 8.26 -16.31
CA PHE A 7 -5.31 7.07 -16.79
C PHE A 7 -5.57 6.89 -18.29
N SER A 8 -4.54 7.07 -19.13
CA SER A 8 -4.58 6.71 -20.55
C SER A 8 -4.17 5.25 -20.72
N ILE A 9 -5.09 4.45 -21.24
CA ILE A 9 -4.98 3.01 -21.47
C ILE A 9 -3.86 2.71 -22.48
N PHE A 10 -2.77 2.08 -22.04
CA PHE A 10 -1.76 1.51 -22.93
C PHE A 10 -1.99 0.01 -23.10
N SER A 11 -2.10 -0.41 -24.36
CA SER A 11 -2.16 -1.79 -24.83
C SER A 11 -0.87 -2.54 -24.52
N ILE A 12 -0.94 -3.61 -23.71
CA ILE A 12 0.23 -4.46 -23.40
C ILE A 12 -0.06 -5.93 -23.76
N SER A 13 0.98 -6.53 -24.35
CA SER A 13 1.13 -7.88 -24.89
C SER A 13 0.70 -9.02 -23.95
N LEU A 14 0.04 -10.03 -24.52
CA LEU A 14 -0.52 -11.25 -23.89
C LEU A 14 0.48 -12.20 -23.18
N PHE A 15 1.74 -11.79 -22.96
CA PHE A 15 2.75 -12.60 -22.27
C PHE A 15 3.53 -11.86 -21.16
N SER A 16 3.07 -10.68 -20.72
CA SER A 16 3.62 -9.93 -19.58
C SER A 16 2.59 -9.68 -18.47
N GLN A 17 1.61 -10.57 -18.27
CA GLN A 17 0.62 -10.51 -17.18
C GLN A 17 1.21 -10.82 -15.79
N LEU A 18 2.47 -10.40 -15.56
CA LEU A 18 3.08 -10.35 -14.23
C LEU A 18 2.75 -8.98 -13.68
N THR A 19 2.08 -8.97 -12.54
CA THR A 19 1.73 -7.85 -11.68
C THR A 19 2.81 -6.76 -11.70
N GLN A 20 2.63 -5.72 -12.50
CA GLN A 20 3.62 -4.65 -12.66
C GLN A 20 3.28 -3.52 -11.70
N TRP A 21 4.15 -3.31 -10.71
CA TRP A 21 4.04 -2.14 -9.85
C TRP A 21 4.22 -0.86 -10.67
N GLU A 22 3.24 0.03 -10.61
CA GLU A 22 3.31 1.35 -11.24
C GLU A 22 3.83 2.37 -10.24
N VAL A 23 4.85 3.15 -10.64
CA VAL A 23 5.46 4.18 -9.78
C VAL A 23 5.11 5.56 -10.32
N ASN A 24 4.65 6.44 -9.43
CA ASN A 24 4.42 7.85 -9.72
C ASN A 24 5.10 8.71 -8.65
N ILE A 25 5.91 9.67 -9.08
CA ILE A 25 6.63 10.60 -8.20
C ILE A 25 6.19 12.02 -8.56
N ASN A 26 5.69 12.77 -7.57
CA ASN A 26 5.28 14.15 -7.73
C ASN A 26 5.80 15.00 -6.56
N GLY A 27 6.91 15.71 -6.80
CA GLY A 27 7.64 16.40 -5.73
C GLY A 27 8.21 15.40 -4.74
N ASP A 28 7.94 15.62 -3.46
CA ASP A 28 8.41 14.76 -2.37
C ASP A 28 7.48 13.56 -2.08
N LEU A 29 6.47 13.34 -2.91
CA LEU A 29 5.51 12.26 -2.74
C LEU A 29 5.68 11.21 -3.83
N MET A 30 5.97 9.97 -3.42
CA MET A 30 6.00 8.81 -4.28
C MET A 30 4.81 7.89 -3.96
N PHE A 31 4.16 7.37 -5.00
CA PHE A 31 3.18 6.30 -4.91
C PHE A 31 3.62 5.11 -5.75
N ILE A 32 3.48 3.92 -5.17
CA ILE A 32 3.68 2.64 -5.86
C ILE A 32 2.37 1.87 -5.79
N ILE A 33 1.83 1.46 -6.94
CA ILE A 33 0.49 0.88 -7.07
C ILE A 33 0.57 -0.51 -7.69
N ASN A 34 -0.21 -1.44 -7.15
CA ASN A 34 -0.43 -2.78 -7.65
C ASN A 34 -1.93 -2.99 -7.88
N ALA A 35 -2.32 -3.13 -9.14
CA ALA A 35 -3.72 -3.24 -9.53
C ALA A 35 -4.13 -4.70 -9.71
N ASP A 36 -5.31 -5.03 -9.19
CA ASP A 36 -6.03 -6.27 -9.45
C ASP A 36 -7.22 -5.95 -10.35
N ILE A 37 -7.01 -6.19 -11.65
CA ILE A 37 -7.96 -5.90 -12.72
C ILE A 37 -9.20 -6.78 -12.60
N GLU A 38 -9.09 -8.00 -12.06
CA GLU A 38 -10.24 -8.91 -11.98
C GLU A 38 -11.27 -8.45 -10.94
N ASN A 39 -10.82 -7.80 -9.87
CA ASN A 39 -11.68 -7.28 -8.81
C ASN A 39 -11.89 -5.77 -8.84
N ASP A 40 -11.44 -5.08 -9.90
CA ASP A 40 -11.46 -3.62 -10.02
C ASP A 40 -10.90 -2.94 -8.74
N SER A 41 -9.76 -3.43 -8.27
CA SER A 41 -9.17 -3.06 -6.98
C SER A 41 -7.68 -2.73 -7.11
N ALA A 42 -7.14 -2.02 -6.12
CA ALA A 42 -5.73 -1.61 -6.12
C ALA A 42 -5.16 -1.51 -4.70
N LEU A 43 -3.91 -1.93 -4.55
CA LEU A 43 -3.06 -1.69 -3.39
C LEU A 43 -2.05 -0.59 -3.74
N GLY A 44 -1.95 0.42 -2.89
CA GLY A 44 -0.97 1.50 -3.00
C GLY A 44 -0.07 1.60 -1.77
N VAL A 45 1.19 1.96 -1.98
CA VAL A 45 2.12 2.44 -0.94
C VAL A 45 2.51 3.87 -1.29
N GLY A 46 2.13 4.82 -0.44
CA GLY A 46 2.51 6.23 -0.58
C GLY A 46 3.62 6.58 0.40
N LEU A 47 4.61 7.35 -0.03
CA LEU A 47 5.82 7.69 0.73
C LEU A 47 6.22 9.14 0.57
N ASP A 48 6.60 9.78 1.68
CA ASP A 48 7.29 11.07 1.68
C ASP A 48 8.80 10.84 1.47
N THR A 49 9.26 11.10 0.25
CA THR A 49 10.65 10.88 -0.16
C THR A 49 11.61 11.92 0.42
N SER A 50 11.13 13.04 0.95
CA SER A 50 12.00 14.05 1.56
C SER A 50 12.59 13.60 2.90
N ILE A 51 11.90 12.66 3.58
CA ILE A 51 12.27 12.18 4.91
C ILE A 51 12.65 10.68 4.92
N VAL A 52 12.35 9.91 3.88
CA VAL A 52 12.62 8.46 3.85
C VAL A 52 14.11 8.10 3.97
N ASP A 53 14.99 9.00 3.54
CA ASP A 53 16.46 8.87 3.63
C ASP A 53 17.07 9.50 4.89
N ASP A 54 16.28 10.24 5.68
CA ASP A 54 16.76 10.78 6.95
C ASP A 54 16.84 9.65 7.99
N TYR A 55 18.06 9.30 8.41
CA TYR A 55 18.29 8.31 9.46
C TYR A 55 17.42 8.55 10.71
N LEU A 56 17.16 9.81 11.05
CA LEU A 56 16.35 10.17 12.22
C LEU A 56 14.86 10.01 11.97
N SER A 57 14.37 10.02 10.72
CA SER A 57 12.95 9.88 10.42
C SER A 57 12.42 8.51 10.86
N VAL A 58 13.24 7.46 10.74
CA VAL A 58 12.95 6.11 11.23
C VAL A 58 12.65 6.08 12.73
N TYR A 59 13.19 7.05 13.49
CA TYR A 59 12.99 7.21 14.93
C TYR A 59 12.08 8.39 15.29
N ASN A 60 11.58 9.12 14.30
CA ASN A 60 10.75 10.31 14.49
C ASN A 60 9.27 10.01 14.24
N LYS A 61 8.43 10.90 14.76
CA LYS A 61 6.96 10.80 14.76
C LYS A 61 6.29 11.24 13.45
N ASP A 62 7.03 11.32 12.37
CA ASP A 62 6.54 11.85 11.11
C ASP A 62 5.83 10.76 10.29
N ASN A 63 4.76 11.13 9.59
CA ASN A 63 4.01 10.21 8.72
C ASN A 63 4.79 9.99 7.41
N ILE A 64 5.79 9.11 7.46
CA ILE A 64 6.64 8.75 6.30
C ILE A 64 5.83 8.01 5.23
N ALA A 65 4.84 7.21 5.63
CA ALA A 65 4.20 6.25 4.74
C ALA A 65 2.70 6.09 4.97
N VAL A 66 2.03 5.65 3.91
CA VAL A 66 0.63 5.22 3.91
C VAL A 66 0.48 3.95 3.09
N VAL A 67 -0.42 3.05 3.53
CA VAL A 67 -0.89 1.92 2.70
C VAL A 67 -2.34 2.16 2.33
N LEU A 68 -2.62 2.18 1.04
CA LEU A 68 -3.94 2.42 0.47
C LEU A 68 -4.51 1.14 -0.12
N PHE A 69 -5.79 0.88 0.13
CA PHE A 69 -6.55 -0.12 -0.62
C PHE A 69 -7.79 0.55 -1.21
N TYR A 70 -7.99 0.31 -2.50
CA TYR A 70 -9.17 0.72 -3.25
C TYR A 70 -9.90 -0.51 -3.79
N SER A 71 -11.22 -0.49 -3.73
CA SER A 71 -12.13 -1.36 -4.50
C SER A 71 -13.48 -0.65 -4.55
N ASP A 72 -14.18 -0.76 -5.68
CA ASP A 72 -15.52 -0.21 -5.88
C ASP A 72 -16.57 -0.76 -4.88
N LYS A 73 -16.26 -1.90 -4.26
CA LYS A 73 -17.09 -2.59 -3.26
C LYS A 73 -16.87 -2.07 -1.84
N ILE A 74 -15.83 -1.27 -1.57
CA ILE A 74 -15.58 -0.71 -0.23
C ILE A 74 -16.70 0.27 0.11
N LYS A 75 -17.31 0.05 1.27
CA LYS A 75 -18.38 0.84 1.89
C LYS A 75 -17.99 1.33 3.28
N ILE A 76 -18.64 2.41 3.69
CA ILE A 76 -18.55 2.97 5.05
C ILE A 76 -19.22 2.02 6.06
N LYS A 77 -18.69 1.94 7.28
CA LYS A 77 -19.23 1.13 8.40
C LYS A 77 -19.35 -0.36 8.04
N ASN A 78 -18.30 -0.90 7.46
CA ASN A 78 -18.13 -2.33 7.22
C ASN A 78 -16.81 -2.76 7.87
N ASP A 79 -16.71 -4.03 8.21
CA ASP A 79 -15.48 -4.60 8.77
C ASP A 79 -14.62 -5.17 7.63
N TYR A 80 -13.33 -4.83 7.64
CA TYR A 80 -12.39 -5.32 6.64
C TYR A 80 -11.21 -6.02 7.30
N THR A 81 -10.71 -7.05 6.62
CA THR A 81 -9.50 -7.75 7.05
C THR A 81 -8.58 -7.98 5.88
N LEU A 82 -7.28 -7.92 6.16
CA LEU A 82 -6.26 -8.35 5.23
C LEU A 82 -5.80 -9.75 5.63
N ARG A 83 -5.80 -10.67 4.67
CA ARG A 83 -5.19 -11.98 4.82
C ARG A 83 -3.90 -12.00 4.03
N ILE A 84 -2.77 -12.07 4.74
CA ILE A 84 -1.44 -11.85 4.17
C ILE A 84 -0.65 -13.16 4.21
N LYS A 85 -0.22 -13.63 3.04
CA LYS A 85 0.60 -14.84 2.90
C LYS A 85 2.08 -14.48 3.03
N LYS A 86 2.72 -14.88 4.13
CA LYS A 86 4.16 -14.66 4.35
C LYS A 86 5.02 -15.49 3.41
N LYS A 87 6.24 -15.04 3.14
CA LYS A 87 7.29 -15.83 2.45
C LYS A 87 7.64 -17.13 3.18
N SER A 88 7.43 -17.18 4.50
CA SER A 88 7.51 -18.41 5.31
C SER A 88 6.34 -19.38 5.12
N ASN A 89 5.43 -19.09 4.19
CA ASN A 89 4.22 -19.86 3.87
C ASN A 89 3.15 -19.92 4.98
N ASN A 90 3.26 -19.07 5.99
CA ASN A 90 2.22 -18.86 7.00
C ASN A 90 1.30 -17.71 6.60
N TYR A 91 0.06 -17.75 7.09
CA TYR A 91 -0.88 -16.64 6.94
C TYR A 91 -0.95 -15.82 8.22
N ILE A 92 -1.08 -14.50 8.08
CA ILE A 92 -1.48 -13.61 9.15
C ILE A 92 -2.75 -12.86 8.75
N THR A 93 -3.52 -12.45 9.75
CA THR A 93 -4.67 -11.58 9.57
C THR A 93 -4.32 -10.23 10.17
N TYR A 94 -4.56 -9.16 9.39
CA TYR A 94 -4.40 -7.79 9.83
C TYR A 94 -5.77 -7.12 9.81
N SER A 95 -6.22 -6.62 10.96
CA SER A 95 -7.51 -5.93 11.07
C SER A 95 -7.40 -4.51 10.56
N VAL A 96 -8.37 -4.11 9.73
CA VAL A 96 -8.57 -2.71 9.33
C VAL A 96 -9.43 -2.05 10.40
N ALA A 97 -9.01 -0.91 10.93
CA ALA A 97 -9.78 -0.15 11.90
C ALA A 97 -10.81 0.72 11.17
N SER A 98 -11.92 1.04 11.83
CA SER A 98 -12.96 1.90 11.24
C SER A 98 -12.44 3.29 10.86
N GLU A 99 -11.41 3.78 11.56
CA GLU A 99 -10.71 5.03 11.28
C GLU A 99 -9.85 4.99 10.00
N ASP A 100 -9.47 3.81 9.52
CA ASP A 100 -8.75 3.67 8.26
C ASP A 100 -9.68 3.83 7.04
N ILE A 101 -11.00 3.78 7.25
CA ILE A 101 -11.99 3.88 6.16
C ILE A 101 -12.26 5.36 5.87
N ILE A 102 -11.79 5.82 4.72
CA ILE A 102 -11.85 7.22 4.32
C ILE A 102 -12.88 7.38 3.22
N LYS A 103 -13.75 8.38 3.41
CA LYS A 103 -14.73 8.79 2.42
C LYS A 103 -14.31 10.12 1.79
N THR A 104 -14.24 10.14 0.48
CA THR A 104 -14.17 11.38 -0.32
C THR A 104 -15.50 11.61 -1.04
N ASP A 105 -15.59 12.71 -1.79
CA ASP A 105 -16.78 13.00 -2.59
C ASP A 105 -17.02 11.94 -3.68
N ASP A 106 -15.95 11.34 -4.19
CA ASP A 106 -15.99 10.46 -5.36
C ASP A 106 -15.84 8.97 -5.01
N SER A 107 -15.27 8.62 -3.85
CA SER A 107 -14.94 7.23 -3.51
C SER A 107 -14.83 6.95 -2.01
N VAL A 108 -14.83 5.66 -1.67
CA VAL A 108 -14.47 5.16 -0.34
C VAL A 108 -13.23 4.27 -0.52
N TYR A 109 -12.24 4.44 0.34
CA TYR A 109 -11.02 3.63 0.34
C TYR A 109 -10.54 3.38 1.76
N ILE A 110 -9.59 2.46 1.90
CA ILE A 110 -8.90 2.18 3.17
C ILE A 110 -7.52 2.85 3.08
N GLY A 111 -7.19 3.72 4.03
CA GLY A 111 -5.90 4.41 4.11
C GLY A 111 -5.24 4.20 5.46
N ILE A 112 -4.48 3.11 5.59
CA ILE A 112 -3.77 2.77 6.82
C ILE A 112 -2.57 3.71 6.95
N GLY A 113 -2.55 4.48 8.04
CA GLY A 113 -1.53 5.49 8.32
C GLY A 113 -1.95 6.92 8.00
N ILE A 114 -3.12 7.13 7.37
CA ILE A 114 -3.70 8.47 7.21
C ILE A 114 -4.26 8.91 8.56
N ASP A 115 -3.91 10.13 8.98
CA ASP A 115 -4.37 10.74 10.24
C ASP A 115 -4.07 9.95 11.53
N THR A 116 -3.16 8.96 11.47
CA THR A 116 -2.66 8.27 12.66
C THR A 116 -1.44 8.99 13.23
N GLU A 117 -1.28 9.00 14.56
CA GLU A 117 -0.04 9.47 15.17
C GLU A 117 1.14 8.58 14.73
N ASN A 118 2.16 9.19 14.12
CA ASN A 118 3.50 8.65 13.91
C ASN A 118 3.69 7.60 12.79
N GLY A 119 2.71 7.38 11.90
CA GLY A 119 2.86 6.50 10.73
C GLY A 119 3.15 5.02 11.04
N VAL A 120 3.16 4.64 12.33
CA VAL A 120 3.61 3.32 12.82
C VAL A 120 2.82 2.19 12.19
N ARG A 121 1.50 2.35 12.03
CA ARG A 121 0.64 1.32 11.45
C ARG A 121 0.97 1.06 9.99
N ALA A 122 1.18 2.12 9.20
CA ALA A 122 1.60 1.98 7.80
C ALA A 122 2.98 1.34 7.70
N ASN A 123 3.96 1.84 8.46
CA ASN A 123 5.33 1.31 8.45
C ASN A 123 5.37 -0.19 8.82
N ASN A 124 4.64 -0.58 9.87
CA ASN A 124 4.55 -1.98 10.26
C ASN A 124 3.86 -2.85 9.21
N LEU A 125 2.79 -2.34 8.58
CA LEU A 125 2.12 -3.07 7.51
C LEU A 125 3.04 -3.21 6.28
N ILE A 126 3.75 -2.16 5.87
CA ILE A 126 4.71 -2.22 4.76
C ILE A 126 5.81 -3.26 5.05
N ARG A 127 6.38 -3.26 6.26
CA ARG A 127 7.36 -4.29 6.67
C ARG A 127 6.78 -5.69 6.61
N ILE A 128 5.50 -5.84 6.97
CA ILE A 128 4.79 -7.11 6.81
C ILE A 128 4.70 -7.49 5.33
N LEU A 129 4.30 -6.58 4.46
CA LEU A 129 4.11 -6.78 3.02
C LEU A 129 5.43 -7.14 2.32
N LEU A 130 6.55 -6.47 2.65
CA LEU A 130 7.88 -6.78 2.12
C LEU A 130 8.34 -8.21 2.43
N ASN A 131 7.85 -8.77 3.54
CA ASN A 131 8.11 -10.14 3.97
C ASN A 131 7.01 -11.13 3.55
N SER A 132 6.18 -10.75 2.57
CA SER A 132 5.03 -11.52 2.11
C SER A 132 5.08 -11.78 0.61
N VAL A 133 4.24 -12.72 0.17
CA VAL A 133 4.07 -13.16 -1.21
C VAL A 133 2.80 -12.55 -1.81
N SER A 134 1.73 -12.47 -1.01
CA SER A 134 0.47 -11.87 -1.44
C SER A 134 -0.32 -11.29 -0.27
N VAL A 135 -1.26 -10.41 -0.58
CA VAL A 135 -2.28 -9.93 0.34
C VAL A 135 -3.66 -10.00 -0.32
N GLU A 136 -4.64 -10.48 0.44
CA GLU A 136 -6.04 -10.54 0.07
C GLU A 136 -6.82 -9.57 0.96
N LEU A 137 -7.64 -8.71 0.37
CA LEU A 137 -8.58 -7.84 1.08
C LEU A 137 -9.96 -8.51 1.12
N TYR A 138 -10.53 -8.63 2.31
CA TYR A 138 -11.86 -9.19 2.53
C TYR A 138 -12.77 -8.22 3.28
N ASP A 139 -14.06 -8.33 3.01
CA ASP A 139 -15.13 -8.01 3.94
C ASP A 139 -15.91 -9.28 4.34
N ASP A 140 -17.05 -9.10 5.01
CA ASP A 140 -17.95 -10.19 5.39
C ASP A 140 -18.59 -10.91 4.19
N ASP A 141 -18.71 -10.24 3.03
CA ASP A 141 -19.36 -10.76 1.82
C ASP A 141 -18.37 -11.52 0.91
N GLY A 142 -17.07 -11.25 1.00
CA GLY A 142 -16.03 -12.04 0.33
C GLY A 142 -14.76 -11.29 -0.03
N LEU A 143 -14.04 -11.83 -1.01
CA LEU A 143 -12.78 -11.27 -1.53
C LEU A 143 -13.08 -10.00 -2.33
N LEU A 144 -12.41 -8.91 -1.96
CA LEU A 144 -12.51 -7.60 -2.62
C LEU A 144 -11.30 -7.28 -3.48
N GLY A 145 -10.16 -7.93 -3.24
CA GLY A 145 -8.95 -7.77 -4.05
C GLY A 145 -7.85 -8.73 -3.66
N TYR A 146 -7.05 -9.15 -4.63
CA TYR A 146 -5.89 -10.02 -4.48
C TYR A 146 -4.66 -9.35 -5.09
N TYR A 147 -3.60 -9.18 -4.30
CA TYR A 147 -2.42 -8.45 -4.72
C TYR A 147 -1.18 -9.33 -4.53
N GLU A 148 -0.47 -9.61 -5.63
CA GLU A 148 0.85 -10.25 -5.57
C GLU A 148 1.91 -9.23 -5.17
N LEU A 149 2.79 -9.60 -4.25
CA LEU A 149 3.77 -8.67 -3.67
C LEU A 149 5.18 -8.84 -4.25
N ASP A 150 5.35 -9.76 -5.19
CA ASP A 150 6.59 -9.91 -5.95
C ASP A 150 6.93 -8.58 -6.64
N GLY A 151 8.20 -8.16 -6.55
CA GLY A 151 8.67 -6.89 -7.10
C GLY A 151 8.57 -5.67 -6.18
N LEU A 152 7.80 -5.72 -5.07
CA LEU A 152 7.64 -4.54 -4.20
C LEU A 152 8.98 -4.04 -3.65
N GLN A 153 9.82 -4.96 -3.18
CA GLN A 153 11.11 -4.60 -2.59
C GLN A 153 12.09 -4.07 -3.64
N GLU A 154 12.10 -4.66 -4.82
CA GLU A 154 12.91 -4.24 -5.95
C GLU A 154 12.53 -2.82 -6.38
N VAL A 155 11.24 -2.54 -6.52
CA VAL A 155 10.74 -1.22 -6.93
C VAL A 155 11.07 -0.15 -5.90
N LEU A 156 10.95 -0.45 -4.60
CA LEU A 156 11.38 0.47 -3.55
C LEU A 156 12.89 0.75 -3.61
N LYS A 157 13.72 -0.29 -3.81
CA LYS A 157 15.18 -0.14 -3.94
C LYS A 157 15.59 0.67 -5.16
N GLU A 158 14.94 0.44 -6.30
CA GLU A 158 15.23 1.17 -7.54
C GLU A 158 14.94 2.67 -7.42
N ASN A 159 13.93 3.05 -6.64
CA ASN A 159 13.50 4.44 -6.54
C ASN A 159 14.06 5.18 -5.32
N LEU A 160 14.30 4.47 -4.21
CA LEU A 160 14.75 5.09 -2.96
C LEU A 160 16.19 4.71 -2.58
N GLY A 161 16.82 3.76 -3.28
CA GLY A 161 18.11 3.22 -2.85
C GLY A 161 18.02 2.48 -1.51
N ASP A 162 19.15 2.12 -0.91
CA ASP A 162 19.22 1.35 0.33
C ASP A 162 18.93 2.19 1.59
N THR A 163 17.66 2.56 1.77
CA THR A 163 17.21 3.36 2.94
C THR A 163 17.18 2.53 4.22
N GLU A 164 17.40 3.16 5.37
CA GLU A 164 17.30 2.48 6.68
C GLU A 164 15.84 2.13 7.04
N TRP A 165 14.87 2.91 6.53
CA TRP A 165 13.46 2.84 6.88
C TRP A 165 12.83 1.45 6.65
N TYR A 166 13.08 0.83 5.49
CA TYR A 166 12.55 -0.51 5.19
C TYR A 166 13.59 -1.63 5.40
N ASN A 167 14.84 -1.29 5.72
CA ASN A 167 15.92 -2.24 5.98
C ASN A 167 16.09 -2.59 7.47
N LYS A 168 15.64 -1.73 8.40
CA LYS A 168 15.68 -1.98 9.84
C LYS A 168 14.31 -2.16 10.47
N GLU A 169 14.29 -2.89 11.59
CA GLU A 169 13.11 -3.02 12.42
C GLU A 169 12.92 -1.73 13.23
N ILE A 170 11.82 -1.02 12.99
CA ILE A 170 11.41 0.10 13.86
C ILE A 170 10.85 -0.51 15.15
N GLU A 171 11.59 -0.34 16.25
CA GLU A 171 11.14 -0.70 17.59
C GLU A 171 10.14 0.36 18.10
N ASN A 172 9.02 -0.10 18.67
CA ASN A 172 8.01 0.75 19.33
C ASN A 172 8.53 1.34 20.64
#